data_AF-N6V1F0-F1
#
_entry.id   AF-N6V1F0-F1
#
_cell.length_a   1.000
_cell.length_b   1.000
_cell.length_c   1.000
_cell.angle_alpha   90.00
_cell.angle_beta   90.00
_cell.angle_gamma   90.00
#
_symmetry.space_group_name_H-M   'P 1'
#
loop_
_entity.id
_entity.type
_entity.pdbx_description
1 polymer ?
#
loop_
_entity_poly.entity_id
_entity_poly.type
_entity_poly.pdbx_seq_one_letter_code
_entity_poly.pdbx_strand_id
1 'polypeptide(L)'
;MVNFDKEKMLNPSIIGGIINGILGAICCLGYIIGGAIAAHLYVNAGGSLDYENCGIVGAVSGVIGGIIAAVLNFFVMASLMPMFGGAKAFVIAGSSFIIMLISAIIFGAILGAVGGFIYVIIKNR
;
A
#
# COMPACT_ATOMS: atom_id res chain seq x y z
N MET A 1 15.22 -12.36 -18.01
CA MET A 1 15.92 -11.65 -16.92
C MET A 1 15.16 -10.36 -16.69
N VAL A 2 14.48 -10.23 -15.55
CA VAL A 2 13.70 -9.02 -15.22
C VAL A 2 14.70 -7.88 -15.02
N ASN A 3 14.76 -6.93 -15.95
CA ASN A 3 15.62 -5.76 -15.82
C ASN A 3 14.96 -4.80 -14.84
N PHE A 4 15.26 -4.99 -13.54
CA PHE A 4 14.85 -4.09 -12.47
C PHE A 4 15.67 -2.80 -12.58
N ASP A 5 15.29 -1.92 -13.50
CA ASP A 5 15.74 -0.53 -13.48
C ASP A 5 15.16 0.13 -12.23
N LYS A 6 16.00 0.19 -11.17
CA LYS A 6 15.63 0.73 -9.85
C LYS A 6 14.96 2.10 -9.97
N GLU A 7 15.42 2.98 -10.83
CA GLU A 7 14.85 4.33 -10.98
C GLU A 7 13.47 4.33 -11.66
N LYS A 8 13.20 3.38 -12.56
CA LYS A 8 11.93 3.28 -13.28
C LYS A 8 10.85 2.50 -12.53
N MET A 9 11.22 1.57 -11.64
CA MET A 9 10.25 0.79 -10.85
C MET A 9 10.02 1.35 -9.44
N LEU A 10 11.05 1.91 -8.81
CA LEU A 10 10.95 2.32 -7.40
C LEU A 10 10.18 3.64 -7.25
N ASN A 11 10.43 4.64 -8.09
CA ASN A 11 9.71 5.91 -8.07
C ASN A 11 8.18 5.76 -8.19
N PRO A 12 7.65 5.03 -9.19
CA PRO A 12 6.20 4.83 -9.30
C PRO A 12 5.63 3.97 -8.18
N SER A 13 6.40 3.01 -7.64
CA SER A 13 5.99 2.21 -6.48
C SER A 13 5.89 3.04 -5.21
N ILE A 14 6.81 4.00 -5.01
CA ILE A 14 6.79 4.92 -3.86
C ILE A 14 5.62 5.89 -3.98
N ILE A 15 5.43 6.51 -5.14
CA ILE A 15 4.30 7.44 -5.37
C ILE A 15 2.97 6.71 -5.18
N GLY A 16 2.82 5.54 -5.81
CA GLY A 16 1.66 4.69 -5.62
C GLY A 16 1.49 4.29 -4.17
N GLY A 17 2.58 3.97 -3.47
CA GLY A 17 2.58 3.59 -2.06
C GLY A 17 2.17 4.71 -1.11
N ILE A 18 2.53 5.97 -1.40
CA ILE A 18 2.09 7.14 -0.61
C ILE A 18 0.59 7.37 -0.78
N ILE A 19 0.12 7.39 -2.04
CA ILE A 19 -1.31 7.53 -2.35
C ILE A 19 -2.10 6.39 -1.70
N ASN A 20 -1.55 5.17 -1.81
CA ASN A 20 -2.09 3.98 -1.19
C ASN A 20 -2.14 4.11 0.34
N GLY A 21 -1.08 4.59 0.99
CA GLY A 21 -1.06 4.76 2.44
C GLY A 21 -2.12 5.74 2.95
N ILE A 22 -2.39 6.81 2.20
CA ILE A 22 -3.41 7.80 2.54
C ILE A 22 -4.82 7.22 2.31
N LEU A 23 -5.09 6.62 1.15
CA LEU A 23 -6.41 6.03 0.85
C LEU A 23 -6.67 4.76 1.68
N GLY A 24 -5.64 3.96 1.93
CA GLY A 24 -5.66 2.72 2.68
C GLY A 24 -5.92 2.93 4.17
N ALA A 25 -5.57 4.10 4.70
CA ALA A 25 -5.97 4.52 6.05
C ALA A 25 -7.50 4.73 6.18
N ILE A 26 -8.21 4.91 5.06
CA ILE A 26 -9.67 5.15 5.04
C ILE A 26 -10.43 3.86 4.69
N CYS A 27 -9.97 3.09 3.70
CA CYS A 27 -10.64 1.86 3.28
C CYS A 27 -9.69 0.89 2.58
N CYS A 28 -9.93 -0.42 2.74
CA CYS A 28 -9.14 -1.48 2.11
C CYS A 28 -9.14 -1.41 0.57
N LEU A 29 -10.19 -0.84 -0.04
CA LEU A 29 -10.26 -0.58 -1.47
C LEU A 29 -9.19 0.43 -1.94
N GLY A 30 -8.71 1.29 -1.04
CA GLY A 30 -7.60 2.20 -1.27
C GLY A 30 -6.32 1.47 -1.69
N TYR A 31 -6.10 0.26 -1.17
CA TYR A 31 -4.96 -0.58 -1.56
C TYR A 31 -5.02 -1.06 -3.00
N ILE A 32 -6.21 -1.35 -3.50
CA ILE A 32 -6.43 -1.76 -4.87
C ILE A 32 -6.20 -0.57 -5.82
N ILE A 33 -6.74 0.60 -5.47
CA ILE A 33 -6.59 1.82 -6.26
C ILE A 33 -5.12 2.26 -6.29
N GLY A 34 -4.45 2.26 -5.15
CA GLY A 34 -3.03 2.60 -5.04
C GLY A 34 -2.14 1.66 -5.85
N GLY A 35 -2.41 0.35 -5.80
CA GLY A 35 -1.72 -0.65 -6.62
C GLY A 35 -1.94 -0.45 -8.13
N ALA A 36 -3.16 -0.10 -8.54
CA ALA A 36 -3.49 0.21 -9.94
C ALA A 36 -2.78 1.49 -10.42
N ILE A 37 -2.69 2.53 -9.58
CA ILE A 37 -1.97 3.77 -9.89
C ILE A 37 -0.46 3.52 -10.01
N ALA A 38 0.11 2.69 -9.11
CA ALA A 38 1.52 2.31 -9.18
C ALA A 38 1.84 1.58 -10.50
N ALA A 39 0.99 0.63 -10.89
CA ALA A 39 1.10 -0.08 -12.16
C ALA A 39 0.93 0.87 -13.37
N HIS A 40 -0.01 1.82 -13.30
CA HIS A 40 -0.19 2.84 -14.33
C HIS A 40 1.06 3.72 -14.51
N LEU A 41 1.65 4.19 -13.42
CA LEU A 41 2.86 5.01 -13.45
C LEU A 41 4.08 4.22 -13.94
N TYR A 42 4.19 2.93 -13.57
CA TYR A 42 5.25 2.05 -14.08
C TYR A 42 5.18 1.88 -15.60
N VAL A 43 3.98 1.65 -16.13
CA VAL A 43 3.82 1.47 -17.58
C VAL A 43 4.03 2.79 -18.32
N ASN A 44 3.59 3.92 -17.77
CA ASN A 44 3.88 5.23 -18.35
C ASN A 44 5.36 5.64 -18.27
N ALA A 45 6.13 5.08 -17.33
CA ALA A 45 7.58 5.25 -17.26
C ALA A 45 8.35 4.39 -18.29
N GLY A 46 7.64 3.68 -19.18
CA GLY A 46 8.19 2.77 -20.17
C GLY A 46 8.44 1.35 -19.65
N GLY A 47 7.78 0.97 -18.56
CA GLY A 47 7.75 -0.41 -18.07
C GLY A 47 6.91 -1.33 -18.97
N SER A 48 7.16 -2.64 -18.91
CA SER A 48 6.40 -3.61 -19.71
C SER A 48 5.01 -3.84 -19.10
N LEU A 49 3.99 -3.96 -19.96
CA LEU A 49 2.61 -4.23 -19.56
C LEU A 49 2.41 -5.73 -19.28
N ASP A 50 3.21 -6.29 -18.39
CA ASP A 50 3.11 -7.70 -17.99
C ASP A 50 2.40 -7.84 -16.65
N TYR A 51 1.60 -8.90 -16.51
CA TYR A 51 0.93 -9.25 -15.26
C TYR A 51 1.91 -9.41 -14.10
N GLU A 52 3.08 -10.01 -14.36
CA GLU A 52 4.10 -10.26 -13.35
C GLU A 52 4.71 -8.95 -12.84
N ASN A 53 5.16 -8.08 -13.75
CA ASN A 53 5.80 -6.81 -13.37
C ASN A 53 4.80 -5.83 -12.73
N CYS A 54 3.59 -5.71 -13.27
CA CYS A 54 2.55 -4.85 -12.70
C CYS A 54 2.05 -5.37 -11.34
N GLY A 55 1.94 -6.70 -11.18
CA GLY A 55 1.61 -7.34 -9.91
C GLY A 55 2.68 -7.09 -8.85
N ILE A 56 3.96 -7.21 -9.21
CA ILE A 56 5.09 -6.93 -8.29
C ILE A 56 5.13 -5.45 -7.90
N VAL A 57 4.99 -4.52 -8.85
CA VAL A 57 4.95 -3.07 -8.55
C VAL A 57 3.76 -2.74 -7.66
N GLY A 58 2.58 -3.30 -7.94
CA GLY A 58 1.39 -3.17 -7.12
C GLY A 58 1.59 -3.72 -5.70
N ALA A 59 2.24 -4.88 -5.56
CA ALA A 59 2.56 -5.48 -4.26
C ALA A 59 3.53 -4.62 -3.45
N VAL A 60 4.61 -4.13 -4.08
CA VAL A 60 5.62 -3.26 -3.43
C VAL A 60 4.98 -1.94 -3.00
N SER A 61 4.17 -1.33 -3.86
CA SER A 61 3.35 -0.17 -3.50
C SER A 61 2.39 -0.47 -2.35
N GLY A 62 1.78 -1.65 -2.35
CA GLY A 62 0.93 -2.19 -1.29
C GLY A 62 1.61 -2.29 0.07
N VAL A 63 2.85 -2.80 0.10
CA VAL A 63 3.67 -2.87 1.31
C VAL A 63 3.99 -1.47 1.83
N ILE A 64 4.43 -0.57 0.95
CA ILE A 64 4.75 0.82 1.33
C ILE A 64 3.50 1.52 1.88
N GLY A 65 2.36 1.37 1.22
CA GLY A 65 1.08 1.90 1.67
C GLY A 65 0.61 1.28 2.98
N GLY A 66 0.81 -0.02 3.18
CA GLY A 66 0.47 -0.73 4.42
C GLY A 66 1.25 -0.19 5.63
N ILE A 67 2.56 0.08 5.45
CA ILE A 67 3.40 0.68 6.48
C ILE A 67 2.92 2.10 6.81
N ILE A 68 2.71 2.93 5.77
CA ILE A 68 2.26 4.32 5.95
C ILE A 68 0.90 4.36 6.64
N ALA A 69 -0.06 3.55 6.20
CA ALA A 69 -1.39 3.47 6.80
C ALA A 69 -1.34 2.98 8.26
N ALA A 70 -0.52 1.98 8.58
CA ALA A 70 -0.35 1.51 9.96
C ALA A 70 0.23 2.61 10.87
N VAL A 71 1.22 3.36 10.38
CA VAL A 71 1.82 4.49 11.11
C VAL A 71 0.80 5.62 11.30
N LEU A 72 0.07 6.01 10.24
CA LEU A 72 -0.98 7.02 10.34
C LEU A 72 -2.09 6.61 11.31
N ASN A 73 -2.56 5.36 11.23
CA ASN A 73 -3.64 4.88 12.08
C ASN A 73 -3.21 4.81 13.55
N PHE A 74 -1.95 4.49 13.83
CA PHE A 74 -1.38 4.58 15.17
C PHE A 74 -1.31 6.02 15.69
N PHE A 75 -0.88 6.98 14.88
CA PHE A 75 -0.88 8.39 15.28
C PHE A 75 -2.29 8.95 15.48
N VAL A 76 -3.24 8.57 14.64
CA VAL A 76 -4.65 8.98 14.77
C VAL A 76 -5.26 8.37 16.05
N MET A 77 -5.05 7.08 16.30
CA MET A 77 -5.55 6.45 17.52
C MET A 77 -4.85 6.96 18.78
N ALA A 78 -3.54 7.24 18.72
CA ALA A 78 -2.80 7.85 19.81
C ALA A 78 -3.31 9.27 20.15
N SER A 79 -3.76 10.03 19.15
CA SER A 79 -4.29 11.39 19.34
C SER A 79 -5.78 11.44 19.69
N LEU A 80 -6.60 10.47 19.25
CA LEU A 80 -8.03 10.37 19.60
C LEU A 80 -8.29 9.68 20.96
N MET A 81 -7.48 8.70 21.35
CA MET A 81 -7.68 7.94 22.59
C MET A 81 -7.69 8.77 23.89
N PRO A 82 -6.90 9.86 24.07
CA PRO A 82 -7.05 10.69 25.26
C PRO A 82 -8.43 11.36 25.39
N MET A 83 -9.23 11.43 24.32
CA MET A 83 -10.60 11.97 24.38
C MET A 83 -11.69 10.94 24.75
N PHE A 84 -11.43 9.63 24.62
CA PHE A 84 -12.47 8.58 24.77
C PHE A 84 -12.36 7.69 26.02
N GLY A 85 -11.37 7.93 26.88
CA GLY A 85 -11.34 7.37 28.24
C GLY A 85 -10.19 6.39 28.51
N GLY A 86 -9.15 6.93 29.16
CA GLY A 86 -8.25 6.17 30.03
C GLY A 86 -7.11 5.42 29.35
N ALA A 87 -5.89 5.64 29.87
CA ALA A 87 -4.60 5.11 29.42
C ALA A 87 -4.49 3.57 29.27
N LYS A 88 -5.53 2.79 29.63
CA LYS A 88 -5.51 1.32 29.56
C LYS A 88 -5.76 0.79 28.14
N ALA A 89 -6.47 1.54 27.28
CA ALA A 89 -6.62 1.19 25.86
C ALA A 89 -5.32 1.41 25.06
N PHE A 90 -4.51 2.39 25.46
CA PHE A 90 -3.24 2.74 24.80
C PHE A 90 -2.17 1.64 24.94
N VAL A 91 -2.11 0.96 26.09
CA VAL A 91 -1.15 -0.14 26.33
C VAL A 91 -1.52 -1.41 25.54
N ILE A 92 -2.82 -1.65 25.32
CA ILE A 92 -3.33 -2.75 24.48
C ILE A 92 -3.17 -2.41 22.99
N ALA A 93 -3.37 -1.16 22.59
CA ALA A 93 -3.12 -0.69 21.22
C ALA A 93 -1.63 -0.64 20.87
N GLY A 94 -0.76 -0.26 21.81
CA GLY A 94 0.69 -0.17 21.61
C GLY A 94 1.39 -1.53 21.49
N SER A 95 0.98 -2.52 22.29
CA SER A 95 1.47 -3.91 22.17
C SER A 95 0.97 -4.62 20.90
N SER A 96 -0.09 -4.10 20.29
CA SER A 96 -0.67 -4.61 19.03
C SER A 96 -0.10 -3.93 17.78
N PHE A 97 0.81 -2.96 17.90
CA PHE A 97 1.35 -2.22 16.74
C PHE A 97 2.13 -3.13 15.79
N ILE A 98 2.89 -4.09 16.32
CA ILE A 98 3.64 -5.07 15.51
C ILE A 98 2.68 -5.98 14.73
N ILE A 99 1.63 -6.48 15.37
CA ILE A 99 0.63 -7.36 14.74
C ILE A 99 -0.18 -6.57 13.69
N MET A 100 -0.55 -5.32 14.00
CA MET A 100 -1.23 -4.42 13.08
C MET A 100 -0.35 -4.06 11.88
N LEU A 101 0.93 -3.82 12.09
CA LEU A 101 1.88 -3.50 11.02
C LEU A 101 2.13 -4.70 10.11
N ILE A 102 2.34 -5.90 10.67
CA ILE A 102 2.51 -7.13 9.89
C ILE A 102 1.25 -7.44 9.08
N SER A 103 0.06 -7.36 9.69
CA SER A 103 -1.19 -7.60 8.99
C SER A 103 -1.47 -6.55 7.91
N ALA A 104 -1.19 -5.27 8.18
CA ALA A 104 -1.33 -4.19 7.19
C ALA A 104 -0.38 -4.35 6.00
N ILE A 105 0.85 -4.82 6.23
CA ILE A 105 1.81 -5.13 5.15
C ILE A 105 1.30 -6.28 4.29
N ILE A 106 0.86 -7.38 4.91
CA ILE A 106 0.39 -8.58 4.17
C ILE A 106 -0.86 -8.25 3.37
N PHE A 107 -1.87 -7.65 4.01
CA PHE A 107 -3.10 -7.25 3.31
C PHE A 107 -2.85 -6.19 2.25
N GLY A 108 -2.00 -5.20 2.55
CA GLY A 108 -1.61 -4.15 1.61
C GLY A 108 -0.92 -4.72 0.38
N ALA A 109 -0.01 -5.69 0.55
CA ALA A 109 0.69 -6.35 -0.55
C ALA A 109 -0.27 -7.16 -1.44
N ILE A 110 -1.17 -7.94 -0.84
CA ILE A 110 -2.14 -8.75 -1.59
C ILE A 110 -3.10 -7.85 -2.38
N LEU A 111 -3.71 -6.86 -1.71
CA LEU A 111 -4.66 -5.95 -2.35
C LEU A 111 -3.99 -5.04 -3.39
N GLY A 112 -2.75 -4.61 -3.12
CA GLY A 112 -1.94 -3.85 -4.06
C GLY A 112 -1.58 -4.66 -5.30
N ALA A 113 -1.23 -5.94 -5.14
CA ALA A 113 -1.00 -6.85 -6.26
C ALA A 113 -2.26 -7.02 -7.11
N VAL A 114 -3.42 -7.25 -6.48
CA VAL A 114 -4.72 -7.33 -7.16
C VAL A 114 -5.02 -6.05 -7.96
N GLY A 115 -4.71 -4.88 -7.41
CA GLY A 115 -4.81 -3.60 -8.13
C GLY A 115 -3.94 -3.54 -9.39
N GLY A 116 -2.70 -4.03 -9.29
CA GLY A 116 -1.80 -4.16 -10.44
C GLY A 116 -2.31 -5.12 -11.52
N PHE A 117 -2.88 -6.26 -11.13
CA PHE A 117 -3.50 -7.21 -12.06
C PHE A 117 -4.72 -6.60 -12.77
N ILE A 118 -5.61 -5.94 -12.02
CA ILE A 118 -6.80 -5.28 -12.57
C ILE A 118 -6.40 -4.21 -13.58
N TYR A 119 -5.34 -3.44 -13.30
CA TYR A 119 -4.83 -2.45 -14.24
C TYR A 119 -4.43 -3.04 -15.59
N VAL A 120 -3.70 -4.17 -15.59
CA VAL A 120 -3.32 -4.86 -16.83
C VAL A 120 -4.55 -5.35 -17.59
N ILE A 121 -5.55 -5.92 -16.90
CA ILE A 121 -6.81 -6.37 -17.53
C ILE A 121 -7.54 -5.22 -18.22
N ILE A 122 -7.62 -4.06 -17.57
CA ILE A 122 -8.31 -2.89 -18.12
C ILE A 122 -7.56 -2.34 -19.34
N LYS A 123 -6.23 -2.29 -19.30
CA LYS A 123 -5.41 -1.71 -20.37
C LYS A 123 -5.21 -2.64 -21.57
N ASN A 124 -5.41 -3.95 -21.39
CA ASN A 124 -5.42 -4.94 -22.48
C ASN A 124 -6.80 -5.12 -23.13
N ARG A 125 -7.85 -4.44 -22.66
CA ARG A 125 -9.12 -4.31 -23.38
C ARG A 125 -9.12 -3.07 -24.25
#